data_AF-D0U4D3-F1
#
_entry.id   AF-D0U4D3-F1
#
_cell.length_a   1.000
_cell.length_b   1.000
_cell.length_c   1.000
_cell.angle_alpha   90.00
_cell.angle_beta   90.00
_cell.angle_gamma   90.00
#
_symmetry.space_group_name_H-M   'P 1'
#
loop_
_entity.id
_entity.type
_entity.pdbx_description
1 polymer ?
#
loop_
_entity_poly.entity_id
_entity_poly.type
_entity_poly.pdbx_seq_one_letter_code
_entity_poly.pdbx_strand_id
1 'polypeptide(L)'
;MFDAGFWEFALIGVIMLIVVGPERMPAIARKAGMYIGKGKKIINKIKEDISDELDTDKIKEQLNFEDQGLDVTDVFQDTKNTLNEIKSGGTKN
;
A
#
# COMPACT_ATOMS: atom_id res chain seq x y z
N MET A 1 -14.28 -5.78 4.31
CA MET A 1 -14.67 -6.33 3.00
C MET A 1 -13.44 -6.26 2.13
N PHE A 2 -12.98 -7.43 1.63
CA PHE A 2 -11.57 -7.82 1.45
C PHE A 2 -10.83 -8.05 2.77
N ASP A 3 -11.12 -9.20 3.38
CA ASP A 3 -10.23 -9.83 4.34
C ASP A 3 -9.19 -10.57 3.49
N ALA A 4 -8.00 -9.98 3.29
CA ALA A 4 -7.00 -10.49 2.35
C ALA A 4 -6.36 -11.78 2.91
N GLY A 5 -7.09 -12.88 2.81
CA GLY A 5 -6.66 -14.20 3.21
C GLY A 5 -5.85 -14.91 2.14
N PHE A 6 -5.25 -16.03 2.53
CA PHE A 6 -4.56 -16.93 1.61
C PHE A 6 -5.46 -17.39 0.46
N TRP A 7 -6.77 -17.50 0.71
CA TRP A 7 -7.76 -17.97 -0.25
C TRP A 7 -7.97 -16.99 -1.42
N GLU A 8 -8.02 -15.69 -1.13
CA GLU A 8 -8.14 -14.64 -2.13
C GLU A 8 -6.93 -14.63 -3.08
N PHE A 9 -5.71 -14.75 -2.53
CA PHE A 9 -4.50 -14.86 -3.34
C PHE A 9 -4.48 -16.13 -4.19
N ALA A 10 -4.93 -17.26 -3.66
CA ALA A 10 -5.04 -18.50 -4.41
C ALA A 10 -6.02 -18.35 -5.59
N LEU A 11 -7.19 -17.75 -5.36
CA LEU A 11 -8.19 -17.50 -6.40
C LEU A 11 -7.66 -16.58 -7.50
N ILE A 12 -7.01 -15.47 -7.12
CA ILE A 12 -6.37 -14.55 -8.08
C ILE A 12 -5.28 -15.28 -8.87
N GLY A 13 -4.48 -16.13 -8.21
CA GLY A 13 -3.48 -16.98 -8.85
C GLY A 13 -4.08 -17.91 -9.92
N VAL A 14 -5.18 -18.58 -9.60
CA VAL A 14 -5.90 -19.45 -10.55
C VAL A 14 -6.41 -18.65 -11.75
N ILE A 15 -7.04 -17.50 -11.52
CA ILE A 15 -7.53 -16.63 -12.61
C ILE A 15 -6.37 -16.16 -13.49
N MET A 16 -5.26 -15.74 -12.89
CA MET A 16 -4.03 -15.37 -13.60
C MET A 16 -3.50 -16.52 -14.46
N LEU A 17 -3.48 -17.76 -13.94
CA LEU A 17 -3.05 -18.93 -14.70
C LEU A 17 -3.96 -19.20 -15.90
N ILE A 18 -5.27 -18.97 -15.79
CA ILE A 18 -6.21 -19.16 -16.91
C ILE A 18 -6.03 -18.07 -17.97
N VAL A 19 -6.00 -16.80 -17.56
CA VAL A 19 -5.95 -15.65 -18.48
C VAL A 19 -4.58 -15.53 -19.16
N VAL A 20 -3.53 -15.57 -18.36
CA VAL A 20 -2.15 -15.42 -18.85
C VAL A 20 -1.63 -16.74 -19.36
N GLY A 21 -2.00 -17.87 -18.75
CA GLY A 21 -1.44 -19.19 -19.05
C GLY A 21 -0.32 -19.59 -18.09
N PRO A 22 -0.25 -20.87 -17.67
CA PRO A 22 0.72 -21.36 -16.69
C PRO A 22 2.17 -21.30 -17.18
N GLU A 23 2.40 -21.33 -18.49
CA GLU A 23 3.76 -21.28 -19.06
C GLU A 23 4.34 -19.86 -19.07
N ARG A 24 3.47 -18.83 -19.14
CA ARG A 24 3.89 -17.42 -19.34
C ARG A 24 3.93 -16.64 -18.04
N MET A 25 3.07 -16.97 -17.07
CA MET A 25 3.04 -16.33 -15.76
C MET A 25 4.40 -16.40 -15.01
N PRO A 26 5.12 -17.55 -14.97
CA PRO A 26 6.44 -17.63 -14.33
C PRO A 26 7.49 -16.75 -14.99
N ALA A 27 7.43 -16.58 -16.32
CA ALA A 27 8.35 -15.72 -17.05
C ALA A 27 8.13 -14.24 -16.71
N ILE A 28 6.87 -13.81 -16.59
CA ILE A 28 6.50 -12.45 -16.19
C ILE A 28 6.93 -12.18 -14.74
N ALA A 29 6.61 -13.10 -13.82
CA ALA A 29 7.00 -12.98 -12.42
C ALA A 29 8.52 -12.89 -12.25
N ARG A 30 9.30 -13.69 -13.00
CA ARG A 30 10.78 -13.61 -13.00
C ARG A 30 11.29 -12.26 -13.51
N LYS A 31 10.72 -11.73 -14.60
CA LYS A 31 11.09 -10.42 -15.13
C LYS A 31 10.79 -9.32 -14.11
N ALA A 32 9.56 -9.27 -13.61
CA ALA A 32 9.13 -8.31 -12.60
C ALA A 32 10.02 -8.38 -11.34
N GLY A 33 10.26 -9.59 -10.83
CA GLY A 33 11.14 -9.83 -9.69
C GLY A 33 12.57 -9.37 -9.92
N MET A 34 13.11 -9.52 -11.14
CA MET A 34 14.43 -8.99 -11.48
C MET A 34 14.49 -7.46 -11.43
N TYR A 35 13.45 -6.77 -11.92
CA TYR A 35 13.39 -5.30 -11.85
C TYR A 35 13.25 -4.81 -10.40
N ILE A 36 12.37 -5.43 -9.62
CA ILE A 36 12.21 -5.13 -8.19
C ILE A 36 13.53 -5.37 -7.45
N GLY A 37 14.21 -6.49 -7.72
CA GLY A 37 15.50 -6.82 -7.11
C GLY A 37 16.61 -5.83 -7.48
N LYS A 38 16.64 -5.36 -8.74
CA LYS A 38 17.56 -4.30 -9.18
C LYS A 38 17.28 -2.99 -8.45
N GLY A 39 16.03 -2.57 -8.34
CA GLY A 39 15.63 -1.37 -7.58
C GLY A 39 16.04 -1.47 -6.11
N LYS A 40 15.75 -2.59 -5.46
CA LYS A 40 16.17 -2.85 -4.07
C LYS A 40 17.69 -2.76 -3.90
N LYS A 41 18.47 -3.32 -4.83
CA LYS A 41 19.93 -3.25 -4.79
C LYS A 41 20.45 -1.81 -4.89
N ILE A 42 19.80 -0.98 -5.72
CA ILE A 42 20.15 0.44 -5.86
C ILE A 42 19.87 1.18 -4.55
N ILE A 43 18.69 0.99 -3.96
CA ILE A 43 18.32 1.62 -2.67
C ILE A 43 19.28 1.18 -1.56
N ASN A 44 19.61 -0.11 -1.50
CA ASN A 44 20.56 -0.63 -0.53
C ASN A 44 21.96 -0.02 -0.70
N LYS A 45 22.43 0.14 -1.94
CA LYS A 45 23.73 0.77 -2.23
C LYS A 45 23.74 2.24 -1.82
N ILE A 46 22.67 2.98 -2.15
CA ILE A 46 22.50 4.36 -1.72
C ILE A 46 22.56 4.40 -0.20
N LYS A 47 21.79 3.59 0.53
CA LYS A 47 21.80 3.53 1.99
C LYS A 47 23.20 3.23 2.57
N GLU A 48 23.97 2.35 1.93
CA GLU A 48 25.33 1.97 2.36
C GLU A 48 26.33 3.12 2.16
N ASP A 49 26.28 3.81 1.01
CA ASP A 49 27.15 4.96 0.69
C ASP A 49 26.86 6.21 1.56
N ILE A 50 25.70 6.26 2.21
CA ILE A 50 25.13 7.42 2.91
C ILE A 50 25.07 7.22 4.43
N SER A 51 25.24 5.98 4.89
CA SER A 51 25.02 5.59 6.30
C SER A 51 25.98 6.28 7.28
N ASP A 52 27.05 6.90 6.79
CA ASP A 52 28.04 7.61 7.60
C ASP A 52 27.75 9.12 7.73
N GLU A 53 26.82 9.71 6.95
CA GLU A 53 26.59 11.18 6.94
C GLU A 53 25.10 11.61 6.91
N LEU A 54 24.14 10.73 6.61
CA LEU A 54 22.71 11.13 6.65
C LEU A 54 22.03 10.75 7.96
N ASP A 55 21.55 11.78 8.65
CA ASP A 55 20.43 11.67 9.59
C ASP A 55 19.31 10.85 8.95
N THR A 56 19.06 9.69 9.51
CA THR A 56 17.97 8.77 9.12
C THR A 56 16.60 9.47 9.14
N ASP A 57 16.50 10.59 9.86
CA ASP A 57 15.31 11.41 9.99
C ASP A 57 14.90 12.09 8.67
N LYS A 58 15.84 12.53 7.82
CA LYS A 58 15.51 13.22 6.55
C LYS A 58 14.99 12.29 5.46
N ILE A 59 15.51 11.06 5.40
CA ILE A 59 15.00 10.03 4.46
C ILE A 59 13.67 9.48 4.97
N LYS A 60 13.51 9.28 6.28
CA LYS A 60 12.20 8.92 6.85
C LYS A 60 11.15 9.98 6.56
N GLU A 61 11.46 11.26 6.70
CA GLU A 61 10.55 12.35 6.37
C GLU A 61 10.17 12.31 4.87
N GLN A 62 11.15 12.13 3.98
CA GLN A 62 10.92 12.01 2.53
C GLN A 62 10.13 10.78 2.08
N LEU A 63 10.36 9.63 2.71
CA LEU A 63 9.63 8.39 2.44
C LEU A 63 8.26 8.35 3.12
N ASN A 64 8.08 9.09 4.23
CA ASN A 64 6.77 9.27 4.88
C ASN A 64 5.86 10.26 4.14
N PHE A 65 6.36 11.06 3.19
CA PHE A 65 5.48 11.91 2.38
C PHE A 65 4.60 11.12 1.39
N GLU A 66 4.93 9.85 1.09
CA GLU A 66 4.14 8.99 0.20
C GLU A 66 3.23 7.99 0.95
N ASP A 67 3.35 7.89 2.28
CA ASP A 67 2.36 7.22 3.15
C ASP A 67 1.24 8.18 3.60
N GLN A 68 0.99 9.24 2.82
CA GLN A 68 -0.30 9.96 2.80
C GLN A 68 -1.41 9.09 2.18
N GLY A 69 -1.36 7.78 2.44
CA GLY A 69 -2.42 6.82 2.25
C GLY A 69 -3.51 7.09 3.27
N LEU A 70 -4.27 8.16 3.00
CA LEU A 70 -5.66 8.29 3.38
C LEU A 70 -5.90 8.26 4.89
N ASP A 71 -5.89 9.46 5.46
CA ASP A 71 -6.56 9.83 6.70
C ASP A 71 -8.11 9.74 6.57
N VAL A 72 -8.55 8.61 6.03
CA VAL A 72 -9.94 8.18 5.91
C VAL A 72 -10.53 7.98 7.30
N THR A 73 -9.71 7.81 8.33
CA THR A 73 -10.18 7.74 9.72
C THR A 73 -10.66 9.10 10.20
N ASP A 74 -9.94 10.19 9.93
CA ASP A 74 -10.33 11.52 10.40
C ASP A 74 -11.54 12.08 9.62
N VAL A 75 -11.59 11.85 8.30
CA VAL A 75 -12.76 12.25 7.48
C VAL A 75 -14.03 11.49 7.87
N PHE A 76 -13.91 10.20 8.24
CA PHE A 76 -15.06 9.41 8.72
C PHE A 76 -15.50 9.83 10.13
N GLN A 77 -14.59 10.29 10.99
CA GLN A 77 -14.94 10.80 12.32
C GLN A 77 -15.64 12.16 12.24
N ASP A 78 -15.14 13.08 11.42
CA ASP A 78 -15.77 14.38 11.20
C ASP A 78 -17.17 14.22 10.63
N THR A 79 -17.32 13.33 9.64
CA THR A 79 -18.64 12.99 9.07
C THR A 79 -19.56 12.37 10.13
N LYS A 80 -19.06 11.47 11.00
CA LYS A 80 -19.87 10.83 12.05
C LYS A 80 -20.32 11.82 13.13
N ASN A 81 -19.53 12.84 13.42
CA ASN A 81 -19.87 13.89 14.38
C ASN A 81 -20.92 14.84 13.81
N THR A 82 -20.79 15.28 12.56
CA THR A 82 -21.80 16.11 11.89
C THR A 82 -23.12 15.36 11.69
N LEU A 83 -23.08 14.06 11.36
CA LEU A 83 -24.29 13.24 11.23
C LEU A 83 -25.01 13.03 12.58
N ASN A 84 -24.27 12.92 13.68
CA ASN A 84 -24.87 12.83 15.02
C ASN A 84 -25.48 14.16 15.49
N GLU A 85 -24.87 15.30 15.13
CA GLU A 85 -25.41 16.62 15.41
C GLU A 85 -26.70 16.89 14.63
N ILE A 86 -26.73 16.53 13.34
CA ILE A 86 -27.93 16.63 12.50
C ILE A 86 -29.04 15.67 12.99
N LYS A 87 -28.67 14.46 13.43
CA LYS A 87 -29.62 13.49 13.98
C LYS A 87 -30.18 13.90 15.35
N SER A 88 -29.43 14.66 16.15
CA SER A 88 -29.86 15.15 17.47
C SER A 88 -30.68 16.44 17.37
N GLY A 89 -30.42 17.31 16.40
CA GLY A 89 -31.16 18.55 16.16
C GLY A 89 -32.53 18.39 15.49
N GLY A 90 -32.81 17.25 14.86
CA GLY A 90 -34.06 16.99 14.13
C GLY A 90 -35.25 16.49 14.96
N THR A 91 -35.10 16.29 16.27
CA THR A 91 -36.17 15.74 17.14
C THR A 91 -36.62 16.74 18.20
N LYS A 92 -36.83 18.01 17.80
CA LYS A 92 -37.50 18.99 18.65
C LYS A 92 -38.25 20.03 17.82
N ASN A 93 -39.31 19.60 17.16
CA ASN A 93 -40.54 20.35 16.91
C ASN A 93 -41.68 19.37 16.64
#